data_AF-K1SE69-F1
#
_entry.id   AF-K1SE69-F1
#
_cell.length_a   1.000
_cell.length_b   1.000
_cell.length_c   1.000
_cell.angle_alpha   90.00
_cell.angle_beta   90.00
_cell.angle_gamma   90.00
#
_symmetry.space_group_name_H-M   'P 1'
#
loop_
_entity.id
_entity.type
_entity.pdbx_description
1 polymer ?
#
loop_
_entity_poly.entity_id
_entity_poly.type
_entity_poly.pdbx_seq_one_letter_code
_entity_poly.pdbx_strand_id
1 'polypeptide(L)'
;MKKPIFTGAGVAIITPFTSDGKVNYPALKEILEYQIANSTDCIVICGTTGESATLSHEEHTEVIKYTVDVVAGRIPVVAGTGSNDTAYALNLSNEAEK
;
A
#
# COMPACT_ATOMS: atom_id res chain seq x y z
N MET A 1 -21.78 18.86 -0.36
CA MET A 1 -20.34 18.54 -0.23
C MET A 1 -20.17 17.03 -0.39
N LYS A 2 -19.13 16.55 -1.08
CA LYS A 2 -18.86 15.10 -1.20
C LYS A 2 -18.40 14.56 0.15
N LYS A 3 -18.79 13.32 0.49
CA LYS A 3 -18.35 12.64 1.72
C LYS A 3 -16.87 12.25 1.56
N PRO A 4 -15.99 12.51 2.55
CA PRO A 4 -14.58 12.10 2.47
C PRO A 4 -14.45 10.57 2.48
N ILE A 5 -13.41 10.05 1.81
CA ILE A 5 -13.11 8.60 1.78
C ILE A 5 -12.78 8.10 3.20
N PHE A 6 -11.99 8.88 3.95
CA PHE A 6 -11.70 8.64 5.37
C PHE A 6 -11.46 9.98 6.08
N THR A 7 -11.46 9.95 7.41
CA THR A 7 -11.04 11.04 8.29
C THR A 7 -10.22 10.44 9.42
N GLY A 8 -9.21 11.14 9.93
CA GLY A 8 -8.34 10.64 10.99
C GLY A 8 -6.95 10.26 10.48
N ALA A 9 -6.35 9.20 11.02
CA ALA A 9 -4.99 8.80 10.74
C ALA A 9 -4.90 7.87 9.52
N GLY A 10 -4.23 8.36 8.46
CA GLY A 10 -3.77 7.53 7.35
C GLY A 10 -2.29 7.19 7.53
N VAL A 11 -1.96 5.92 7.78
CA VAL A 11 -0.59 5.50 8.07
C VAL A 11 0.10 5.01 6.81
N ALA A 12 1.23 5.65 6.45
CA ALA A 12 2.10 5.21 5.37
C ALA A 12 2.91 3.98 5.82
N ILE A 13 2.64 2.83 5.21
CA ILE A 13 3.22 1.55 5.61
C ILE A 13 4.56 1.34 4.91
N ILE A 14 5.55 0.91 5.68
CA ILE A 14 6.85 0.47 5.16
C ILE A 14 6.68 -0.82 4.34
N THR A 15 7.52 -1.04 3.34
CA THR A 15 7.61 -2.34 2.66
C THR A 15 8.74 -3.12 3.33
N PRO A 16 8.46 -4.12 4.19
CA PRO A 16 9.52 -4.89 4.82
C PRO A 16 10.18 -5.81 3.79
N PHE A 17 11.51 -5.95 3.87
CA PHE A 17 12.29 -6.83 3.01
C PHE A 17 12.99 -7.92 3.83
N THR A 18 13.21 -9.07 3.21
CA THR A 18 14.06 -10.15 3.72
C THR A 18 15.54 -9.81 3.51
N SER A 19 16.44 -10.56 4.15
CA SER A 19 17.89 -10.34 4.01
C SER A 19 18.42 -10.60 2.59
N ASP A 20 17.68 -11.35 1.76
CA ASP A 20 17.96 -11.55 0.32
C ASP A 20 17.28 -10.49 -0.58
N GLY A 21 16.68 -9.45 0.00
CA GLY A 21 16.15 -8.29 -0.73
C GLY A 21 14.76 -8.49 -1.33
N LYS A 22 14.05 -9.57 -1.01
CA LYS A 22 12.66 -9.78 -1.47
C LYS A 22 11.67 -9.15 -0.50
N VAL A 23 10.49 -8.79 -0.99
CA VAL A 23 9.40 -8.34 -0.12
C VAL A 23 9.05 -9.43 0.91
N ASN A 24 9.01 -9.04 2.18
CA ASN A 24 8.66 -9.90 3.30
C ASN A 24 7.16 -9.80 3.61
N TYR A 25 6.34 -10.51 2.82
CA TYR A 25 4.89 -10.52 2.98
C TYR A 25 4.39 -10.95 4.37
N PRO A 26 4.98 -11.96 5.06
CA PRO A 26 4.61 -12.27 6.43
C PRO A 26 4.77 -11.08 7.39
N ALA A 27 5.89 -10.37 7.34
CA ALA A 27 6.11 -9.18 8.17
C ALA A 27 5.16 -8.04 7.78
N LEU A 28 4.89 -7.86 6.49
CA LEU A 28 3.92 -6.86 6.03
C LEU A 28 2.53 -7.14 6.62
N LYS A 29 2.08 -8.40 6.61
CA LYS A 29 0.82 -8.79 7.23
C LYS A 29 0.77 -8.45 8.72
N GLU A 30 1.82 -8.76 9.48
CA GLU A 30 1.87 -8.44 10.91
C GLU A 30 1.76 -6.92 11.16
N ILE A 31 2.44 -6.11 10.35
CA ILE A 31 2.36 -4.64 10.43
C ILE A 31 0.94 -4.16 10.12
N LEU A 32 0.32 -4.66 9.05
CA LEU A 32 -1.04 -4.28 8.67
C LEU A 32 -2.06 -4.64 9.75
N GLU A 33 -2.01 -5.88 10.27
CA GLU A 33 -2.89 -6.32 11.35
C GLU A 33 -2.68 -5.50 12.63
N TYR A 34 -1.43 -5.13 12.95
CA TYR A 34 -1.15 -4.25 14.07
C TYR A 34 -1.81 -2.88 13.91
N GLN A 35 -1.74 -2.26 12.72
CA GLN A 35 -2.36 -0.96 12.46
C GLN A 35 -3.89 -1.03 12.58
N ILE A 36 -4.49 -2.09 12.03
CA ILE A 36 -5.94 -2.33 12.12
C ILE A 36 -6.37 -2.55 13.57
N ALA A 37 -5.64 -3.39 14.33
CA ALA A 37 -5.92 -3.65 15.73
C ALA A 37 -5.80 -2.40 16.61
N ASN A 38 -4.96 -1.45 16.21
CA ASN A 38 -4.76 -0.17 16.91
C ASN A 38 -5.59 0.98 16.31
N SER A 39 -6.68 0.67 15.61
CA SER A 39 -7.69 1.64 15.16
C SER A 39 -7.16 2.72 14.21
N THR A 40 -6.22 2.37 13.33
CA THR A 40 -5.86 3.24 12.19
C THR A 40 -7.05 3.42 11.26
N ASP A 41 -7.30 4.65 10.80
CA ASP A 41 -8.46 4.97 9.96
C ASP A 41 -8.24 4.64 8.48
N CYS A 42 -6.98 4.62 8.02
CA CYS A 42 -6.64 4.30 6.63
C CYS A 42 -5.20 3.78 6.49
N ILE A 43 -5.01 2.81 5.60
CA ILE A 43 -3.68 2.35 5.18
C ILE A 43 -3.27 3.08 3.90
N VAL A 44 -2.08 3.66 3.89
CA VAL A 44 -1.45 4.21 2.69
C VAL A 44 -0.29 3.29 2.32
N ILE A 45 -0.40 2.55 1.22
CA ILE A 45 0.59 1.56 0.79
C ILE A 45 1.38 2.06 -0.42
N CYS A 46 2.65 1.65 -0.54
CA CYS A 46 3.55 2.07 -1.61
C CYS A 46 3.67 3.61 -1.74
N GLY A 47 3.65 4.31 -0.61
CA GLY A 47 4.10 5.70 -0.54
C GLY A 47 5.64 5.78 -0.48
N THR A 48 6.17 7.00 -0.32
CA THR A 48 7.63 7.20 -0.13
C THR A 48 8.18 6.42 1.06
N THR A 49 7.41 6.33 2.16
CA THR A 49 7.76 5.52 3.35
C THR A 49 7.82 4.02 3.05
N GLY A 50 7.04 3.56 2.06
CA GLY A 50 7.07 2.19 1.56
C GLY A 50 8.09 1.94 0.45
N GLU A 51 9.02 2.89 0.22
CA GLU A 51 10.11 2.79 -0.75
C GLU A 51 9.62 2.58 -2.20
N SER A 52 8.48 3.16 -2.57
CA SER A 52 7.87 2.91 -3.89
C SER A 52 8.73 3.26 -5.10
N ALA A 53 9.71 4.15 -4.94
CA ALA A 53 10.65 4.51 -6.01
C ALA A 53 11.67 3.40 -6.34
N THR A 54 11.84 2.41 -5.46
CA THR A 54 12.82 1.32 -5.62
C THR A 54 12.18 -0.04 -5.85
N LEU A 55 10.85 -0.15 -5.71
CA LEU A 55 10.11 -1.36 -6.06
C LEU A 55 10.12 -1.57 -7.58
N SER A 56 10.32 -2.81 -8.01
CA SER A 56 9.96 -3.22 -9.36
C SER A 56 8.46 -3.09 -9.60
N HIS A 57 8.04 -3.13 -10.88
CA HIS A 57 6.62 -3.06 -11.21
C HIS A 57 5.84 -4.23 -10.60
N GLU A 58 6.42 -5.43 -10.64
CA GLU A 58 5.86 -6.65 -10.09
C GLU A 58 5.73 -6.56 -8.57
N GLU A 59 6.77 -6.11 -7.85
CA GLU A 59 6.70 -5.93 -6.40
C GLU A 59 5.68 -4.86 -6.02
N HIS A 60 5.65 -3.75 -6.74
CA HIS A 60 4.73 -2.65 -6.44
C HIS A 60 3.26 -3.10 -6.56
N THR A 61 2.92 -3.76 -7.67
CA THR A 61 1.56 -4.27 -7.90
C THR A 61 1.20 -5.41 -6.94
N GLU A 62 2.13 -6.31 -6.63
CA GLU A 62 1.91 -7.42 -5.69
C GLU A 62 1.76 -6.93 -4.25
N VAL A 63 2.54 -5.93 -3.80
CA VAL A 63 2.41 -5.31 -2.48
C VAL A 63 1.05 -4.62 -2.32
N ILE A 64 0.58 -3.90 -3.34
CA ILE A 64 -0.76 -3.29 -3.34
C ILE A 64 -1.82 -4.38 -3.19
N LYS A 65 -1.78 -5.40 -4.06
CA LYS A 65 -2.73 -6.51 -4.05
C LYS A 65 -2.76 -7.23 -2.71
N TYR A 66 -1.59 -7.61 -2.20
CA TYR A 66 -1.45 -8.30 -0.93
C TYR A 66 -2.02 -7.47 0.23
N THR A 67 -1.77 -6.16 0.21
CA THR A 67 -2.30 -5.25 1.23
C THR A 67 -3.82 -5.17 1.18
N VAL A 68 -4.41 -5.06 0.00
CA VAL A 68 -5.88 -5.07 -0.16
C VAL A 68 -6.48 -6.40 0.33
N ASP A 69 -5.86 -7.53 -0.05
CA ASP A 69 -6.31 -8.87 0.36
C ASP A 69 -6.23 -9.07 1.87
N VAL A 70 -5.14 -8.61 2.51
CA VAL A 70 -5.00 -8.65 3.97
C VAL A 70 -6.03 -7.73 4.61
N VAL A 71 -6.12 -6.46 4.22
CA VAL A 71 -7.05 -5.49 4.84
C VAL A 71 -8.51 -5.94 4.70
N ALA A 72 -8.86 -6.61 3.59
CA ALA A 72 -10.15 -7.26 3.37
C ALA A 72 -11.35 -6.31 3.62
N GLY A 73 -11.22 -5.05 3.22
CA GLY A 73 -12.28 -4.04 3.35
C GLY A 73 -12.56 -3.54 4.77
N ARG A 74 -11.76 -3.92 5.77
CA ARG A 74 -11.94 -3.47 7.18
C ARG A 74 -11.77 -1.96 7.34
N ILE A 75 -10.82 -1.38 6.61
CA ILE A 75 -10.57 0.06 6.52
C ILE A 75 -10.18 0.43 5.07
N PRO A 76 -10.30 1.71 4.67
CA PRO A 76 -9.85 2.17 3.36
C PRO A 76 -8.34 1.96 3.15
N VAL A 77 -7.99 1.57 1.93
CA VAL A 77 -6.59 1.49 1.46
C VAL A 77 -6.40 2.53 0.35
N VAL A 78 -5.35 3.33 0.46
CA VAL A 78 -4.88 4.24 -0.58
C VAL A 78 -3.60 3.66 -1.17
N ALA A 79 -3.66 3.27 -2.44
CA ALA A 79 -2.50 2.76 -3.19
C ALA A 79 -1.69 3.93 -3.78
N GLY A 80 -0.38 3.95 -3.51
CA GLY A 80 0.53 4.95 -4.04
C GLY A 80 0.91 4.70 -5.49
N THR A 81 0.09 5.15 -6.44
CA THR A 81 0.32 4.90 -7.89
C THR A 81 0.98 6.07 -8.64
N GLY A 82 1.42 7.10 -7.92
CA GLY A 82 2.13 8.24 -8.51
C GLY A 82 3.55 7.88 -8.96
N SER A 83 4.02 8.51 -10.04
CA SER A 83 5.39 8.35 -10.55
C SER A 83 5.88 9.63 -11.26
N ASN A 84 7.19 9.74 -11.44
CA ASN A 84 7.81 10.74 -12.30
C ASN A 84 7.60 10.44 -13.81
N ASP A 85 7.18 9.23 -14.14
CA ASP A 85 6.74 8.83 -15.48
C ASP A 85 5.20 8.72 -15.49
N THR A 86 4.56 9.60 -16.28
CA THR A 86 3.10 9.65 -16.39
C THR A 86 2.51 8.37 -16.98
N ALA A 87 3.17 7.73 -17.95
CA ALA A 87 2.67 6.49 -18.54
C ALA A 87 2.71 5.36 -17.52
N TYR A 88 3.77 5.30 -16.71
CA TYR A 88 3.88 4.34 -15.62
C TYR A 88 2.86 4.60 -14.50
N ALA A 89 2.64 5.86 -14.12
CA ALA A 89 1.63 6.23 -13.14
C ALA A 89 0.21 5.81 -13.57
N LEU A 90 -0.12 5.98 -14.86
CA LEU A 90 -1.38 5.51 -15.44
C LEU A 90 -1.47 3.98 -15.39
N ASN A 91 -0.40 3.27 -15.75
CA ASN A 91 -0.35 1.81 -15.67
C ASN A 91 -0.62 1.32 -14.24
N LEU A 92 0.14 1.80 -13.24
CA LEU A 92 -0.06 1.44 -11.84
C LEU A 92 -1.48 1.77 -11.34
N SER A 93 -2.04 2.90 -11.77
CA SER A 93 -3.40 3.29 -11.38
C SER A 93 -4.46 2.33 -11.93
N ASN A 94 -4.30 1.86 -13.17
CA ASN A 94 -5.19 0.85 -13.76
C ASN A 94 -5.00 -0.53 -13.12
N GLU A 95 -3.78 -0.91 -12.73
CA GLU A 95 -3.54 -2.15 -11.99
C GLU A 95 -4.17 -2.13 -10.60
N ALA A 96 -4.09 -1.00 -9.89
CA ALA A 96 -4.66 -0.83 -8.56
C ALA A 96 -6.20 -0.80 -8.53
N GLU A 97 -6.86 -0.57 -9.67
CA GLU A 97 -8.32 -0.59 -9.79
C GLU A 97 -8.91 -2.03 -9.85
N LYS A 98 -8.07 -3.03 -10.16
CA LYS A 98 -8.49 -4.44 -10.34
C LYS A 98 -8.70 -5.17 -9.03
#